data_AF-A0A436H571-F1
#
_entry.id   AF-A0A436H571-F1
#
_cell.length_a   1.000
_cell.length_b   1.000
_cell.length_c   1.000
_cell.angle_alpha   90.00
_cell.angle_beta   90.00
_cell.angle_gamma   90.00
#
_symmetry.space_group_name_H-M   'P 1'
#
loop_
_entity.id
_entity.type
_entity.pdbx_description
1 polymer ?
#
loop_
_entity_poly.entity_id
_entity_poly.type
_entity_poly.pdbx_seq_one_letter_code
_entity_poly.pdbx_strand_id
1 'polypeptide(L)'
;MASGFEGNSKLTFALQSEFHKGFPLENLRPLLTSDNLHTQAAAAFLTAEASSRIGYKMNCVVAEIADLLDSQVSGIRFDAIEALLGCTTPADGAILGRVMLRLDDEHAGVRWRVVQFICLAERWQLKLAVENAAALRPDSAFKTLVNAYGHYFMPSSKDLRQLLEHADPVLRRFAAAVAIRPREVIVERFVAMAEQSDDAEIRKIAADCRQGYLRPTYAIGPSIVK
;
A
#
# COMPACT_ATOMS: atom_id res chain seq x y z
N MET A 1 21.25 21.66 -11.36
CA MET A 1 20.20 22.13 -10.45
C MET A 1 19.04 22.60 -11.30
N ALA A 2 18.03 21.77 -11.51
CA ALA A 2 16.85 22.17 -12.27
C ALA A 2 15.97 23.04 -11.36
N SER A 3 15.77 24.30 -11.76
CA SER A 3 14.86 25.24 -11.12
C SER A 3 13.45 24.66 -11.13
N GLY A 4 12.93 24.31 -9.95
CA GLY A 4 11.52 23.98 -9.79
C GLY A 4 10.67 25.19 -10.18
N PHE A 5 9.98 25.09 -11.32
CA PHE A 5 9.04 26.12 -11.74
C PHE A 5 7.85 26.15 -10.76
N GLU A 6 7.58 27.30 -10.16
CA GLU A 6 6.42 27.61 -9.28
C GLU A 6 5.03 27.31 -9.91
N GLY A 7 4.98 26.88 -11.18
CA GLY A 7 3.77 26.50 -11.90
C GLY A 7 3.50 24.99 -11.98
N ASN A 8 4.44 24.12 -11.61
CA ASN A 8 4.30 22.67 -11.80
C ASN A 8 3.10 22.10 -11.02
N SER A 9 2.91 22.51 -9.77
CA SER A 9 1.77 22.03 -8.97
C SER A 9 0.43 22.45 -9.56
N LYS A 10 0.32 23.68 -10.11
CA LYS A 10 -0.91 24.15 -10.76
C LYS A 10 -1.26 23.35 -12.02
N LEU A 11 -0.27 23.02 -12.84
CA LEU A 11 -0.46 22.20 -14.03
C LEU A 11 -0.84 20.76 -13.66
N THR A 12 -0.20 20.18 -12.64
CA THR A 12 -0.54 18.88 -12.10
C THR A 12 -2.00 18.84 -11.62
N PHE A 13 -2.43 19.81 -10.81
CA PHE A 13 -3.83 19.90 -10.36
C PHE A 13 -4.81 20.13 -11.51
N ALA A 14 -4.44 20.95 -12.51
CA ALA A 14 -5.27 21.16 -13.69
C ALA A 14 -5.47 19.85 -14.46
N LEU A 15 -4.40 19.10 -14.72
CA LEU A 15 -4.46 17.80 -15.39
C LEU A 15 -5.27 16.77 -14.59
N GLN A 16 -5.06 16.68 -13.27
CA GLN A 16 -5.87 15.83 -12.40
C GLN A 16 -7.37 16.17 -12.49
N SER A 17 -7.71 17.45 -12.61
CA SER A 17 -9.11 17.88 -12.77
C SER A 17 -9.72 17.41 -14.09
N GLU A 18 -8.92 17.24 -15.15
CA GLU A 18 -9.39 16.76 -16.45
C GLU A 18 -9.74 15.26 -16.43
N PHE A 19 -9.16 14.46 -15.53
CA PHE A 19 -9.55 13.06 -15.37
C PHE A 19 -11.04 12.91 -15.06
N HIS A 20 -11.61 13.87 -14.32
CA HIS A 20 -13.04 13.93 -14.03
C HIS A 20 -13.91 14.40 -15.19
N LYS A 21 -13.31 15.00 -16.23
CA LYS A 21 -14.01 15.58 -17.38
C LYS A 21 -13.96 14.69 -18.63
N GLY A 22 -13.54 13.44 -18.47
CA GLY A 22 -13.49 12.46 -19.57
C GLY A 22 -12.15 12.41 -20.30
N PHE A 23 -11.07 12.92 -19.70
CA PHE A 23 -9.72 12.67 -20.21
C PHE A 23 -9.47 11.16 -20.36
N PRO A 24 -9.05 10.67 -21.54
CA PRO A 24 -8.77 9.25 -21.75
C PRO A 24 -7.55 8.82 -20.91
N LEU A 25 -7.77 7.98 -19.90
CA LEU A 25 -6.74 7.59 -18.95
C LEU A 25 -5.64 6.74 -19.60
N GLU A 26 -5.93 6.10 -20.72
CA GLU A 26 -4.97 5.37 -21.56
C GLU A 26 -3.84 6.29 -22.07
N ASN A 27 -4.08 7.60 -22.15
CA ASN A 27 -3.06 8.58 -22.53
C ASN A 27 -1.98 8.76 -21.45
N LEU A 28 -2.14 8.18 -20.26
CA LEU A 28 -1.07 8.11 -19.25
C LEU A 28 -0.02 7.04 -19.58
N ARG A 29 -0.34 6.06 -20.44
CA ARG A 29 0.55 4.94 -20.77
C ARG A 29 1.94 5.41 -21.24
N PRO A 30 2.08 6.34 -22.22
CA PRO A 30 3.41 6.80 -22.65
C PRO A 30 4.22 7.52 -21.55
N LEU A 31 3.54 8.09 -20.55
CA LEU A 31 4.19 8.75 -19.42
C LEU A 31 4.66 7.73 -18.38
N LEU A 32 3.83 6.71 -18.10
CA LEU A 32 4.15 5.61 -17.18
C LEU A 32 5.31 4.74 -17.70
N THR A 33 5.41 4.55 -19.01
CA THR A 33 6.48 3.77 -19.66
C THR A 33 7.65 4.65 -20.15
N SER A 34 7.76 5.90 -19.71
CA SER A 34 8.81 6.80 -20.18
C SER A 34 10.18 6.41 -19.62
N ASP A 35 11.21 6.39 -20.46
CA ASP A 35 12.62 6.23 -20.02
C ASP A 35 13.11 7.43 -19.19
N ASN A 36 12.41 8.57 -19.25
CA ASN A 36 12.71 9.71 -18.42
C ASN A 36 12.11 9.50 -17.01
N LEU A 37 12.96 9.21 -16.03
CA LEU A 37 12.55 8.97 -14.65
C LEU A 37 11.77 10.13 -14.01
N HIS A 38 11.99 11.38 -14.43
CA HIS A 38 11.21 12.50 -13.94
C HIS A 38 9.77 12.48 -14.49
N THR A 39 9.63 12.18 -15.78
CA THR A 39 8.31 11.99 -16.42
C THR A 39 7.58 10.79 -15.82
N GLN A 40 8.28 9.67 -15.65
CA GLN A 40 7.71 8.46 -15.04
C GLN A 40 7.28 8.70 -13.59
N ALA A 41 8.08 9.42 -12.79
CA ALA A 41 7.71 9.79 -11.43
C ALA A 41 6.49 10.72 -11.40
N ALA A 42 6.42 11.71 -12.29
CA ALA A 42 5.25 12.58 -12.38
C ALA A 42 3.98 11.78 -12.77
N ALA A 43 4.11 10.81 -13.68
CA ALA A 43 3.01 9.93 -14.06
C ALA A 43 2.55 9.03 -12.91
N ALA A 44 3.49 8.42 -12.19
CA ALA A 44 3.22 7.59 -11.01
C ALA A 44 2.45 8.40 -9.93
N PHE A 45 2.95 9.59 -9.61
CA PHE A 45 2.29 10.51 -8.69
C PHE A 45 0.87 10.88 -9.14
N LEU A 46 0.69 11.24 -10.42
CA LEU A 46 -0.63 11.55 -10.98
C LEU A 46 -1.61 10.38 -10.87
N THR A 47 -1.14 9.14 -11.06
CA THR A 47 -1.98 7.94 -10.89
C THR A 47 -2.32 7.66 -9.43
N ALA A 48 -1.38 7.89 -8.51
CA ALA A 48 -1.58 7.70 -7.07
C ALA A 48 -2.60 8.71 -6.49
N GLU A 49 -2.50 9.96 -6.93
CA GLU A 49 -3.38 11.05 -6.49
C GLU A 49 -4.73 11.09 -7.24
N ALA A 50 -4.96 10.15 -8.17
CA ALA A 50 -6.25 10.03 -8.81
C ALA A 50 -7.31 9.77 -7.74
N SER A 51 -8.36 10.60 -7.71
CA SER A 51 -9.39 10.46 -6.67
C SER A 51 -9.94 9.04 -6.61
N SER A 52 -10.38 8.61 -5.42
CA SER A 52 -10.99 7.27 -5.23
C SER A 52 -12.19 7.00 -6.16
N ARG A 53 -12.83 8.06 -6.69
CA ARG A 53 -13.91 7.95 -7.69
C ARG A 53 -13.43 7.58 -9.10
N ILE A 54 -12.15 7.75 -9.39
CA ILE A 54 -11.53 7.47 -10.69
C ILE A 54 -10.46 6.39 -10.59
N GLY A 55 -9.92 6.11 -9.40
CA GLY A 55 -8.91 5.06 -9.19
C GLY A 55 -9.24 3.75 -9.91
N TYR A 56 -10.47 3.26 -9.81
CA TYR A 56 -10.88 2.01 -10.48
C TYR A 56 -10.81 2.09 -12.02
N LYS A 57 -10.96 3.29 -12.61
CA LYS A 57 -10.86 3.50 -14.05
C LYS A 57 -9.41 3.45 -14.55
N MET A 58 -8.42 3.60 -13.66
CA MET A 58 -7.01 3.40 -14.01
C MET A 58 -6.67 1.94 -14.28
N ASN A 59 -7.62 1.00 -14.14
CA ASN A 59 -7.40 -0.39 -14.49
C ASN A 59 -6.95 -0.59 -15.95
N CYS A 60 -7.30 0.33 -16.87
CA CYS A 60 -6.84 0.28 -18.26
C CYS A 60 -5.32 0.44 -18.44
N VAL A 61 -4.60 0.86 -17.40
CA VAL A 61 -3.14 0.99 -17.35
C VAL A 61 -2.53 0.27 -16.13
N VAL A 62 -3.22 -0.73 -15.57
CA VAL A 62 -2.79 -1.44 -14.34
C VAL A 62 -1.47 -2.18 -14.52
N ALA A 63 -1.21 -2.71 -15.72
CA ALA A 63 0.02 -3.42 -16.03
C ALA A 63 1.23 -2.48 -15.98
N GLU A 64 1.10 -1.30 -16.58
CA GLU A 64 2.14 -0.28 -16.59
C GLU A 64 2.42 0.27 -15.18
N ILE A 65 1.36 0.48 -14.37
CA ILE A 65 1.53 0.84 -12.96
C ILE A 65 2.25 -0.30 -12.20
N ALA A 66 1.93 -1.56 -12.49
CA ALA A 66 2.57 -2.70 -11.84
C ALA A 66 4.07 -2.79 -12.17
N ASP A 67 4.47 -2.46 -13.40
CA ASP A 67 5.89 -2.44 -13.80
C ASP A 67 6.72 -1.41 -13.03
N LEU A 68 6.08 -0.34 -12.56
CA LEU A 68 6.72 0.66 -11.70
C LEU A 68 7.17 0.11 -10.34
N LEU A 69 6.64 -1.05 -9.89
CA LEU A 69 7.07 -1.71 -8.65
C LEU A 69 8.55 -2.16 -8.70
N ASP A 70 9.14 -2.28 -9.90
CA ASP A 70 10.54 -2.65 -10.09
C ASP A 70 11.44 -1.44 -10.38
N SER A 71 10.90 -0.22 -10.32
CA SER A 71 11.67 1.01 -10.52
C SER A 71 12.79 1.13 -9.49
N GLN A 72 13.96 1.62 -9.92
CA GLN A 72 15.07 1.93 -9.02
C GLN A 72 14.79 3.15 -8.12
N VAL A 73 13.79 3.96 -8.48
CA VAL A 73 13.40 5.13 -7.69
C VAL A 73 12.34 4.71 -6.67
N SER A 74 12.69 4.76 -5.39
CA SER A 74 11.78 4.36 -4.31
C SER A 74 10.48 5.18 -4.26
N GLY A 75 10.52 6.46 -4.63
CA GLY A 75 9.32 7.30 -4.78
C GLY A 75 8.34 6.78 -5.85
N ILE A 76 8.86 6.25 -6.95
CA ILE A 76 8.02 5.65 -8.01
C ILE A 76 7.36 4.37 -7.50
N ARG A 77 8.11 3.51 -6.80
CA ARG A 77 7.55 2.29 -6.18
C ARG A 77 6.47 2.62 -5.15
N PHE A 78 6.70 3.67 -4.37
CA PHE A 78 5.75 4.18 -3.38
C PHE A 78 4.44 4.63 -4.02
N ASP A 79 4.49 5.46 -5.06
CA ASP A 79 3.28 5.93 -5.75
C ASP A 79 2.57 4.79 -6.49
N ALA A 80 3.32 3.82 -7.05
CA ALA A 80 2.74 2.64 -7.70
C ALA A 80 1.90 1.80 -6.73
N ILE A 81 2.37 1.57 -5.50
CA ILE A 81 1.61 0.83 -4.48
C ILE A 81 0.30 1.56 -4.14
N GLU A 82 0.34 2.89 -4.03
CA GLU A 82 -0.87 3.70 -3.77
C GLU A 82 -1.87 3.59 -4.94
N ALA A 83 -1.40 3.72 -6.19
CA ALA A 83 -2.27 3.63 -7.35
C ALA A 83 -2.92 2.23 -7.48
N LEU A 84 -2.14 1.16 -7.25
CA LEU A 84 -2.63 -0.23 -7.33
C LEU A 84 -3.69 -0.56 -6.27
N LEU A 85 -3.70 0.12 -5.13
CA LEU A 85 -4.76 -0.01 -4.14
C LEU A 85 -6.13 0.27 -4.76
N GLY A 86 -6.23 1.28 -5.62
CA GLY A 86 -7.50 1.76 -6.19
C GLY A 86 -7.89 1.16 -7.55
N CYS A 87 -6.96 0.57 -8.30
CA CYS A 87 -7.19 0.17 -9.70
C CYS A 87 -7.10 -1.33 -9.99
N THR A 88 -6.72 -2.14 -9.00
CA THR A 88 -6.67 -3.60 -9.13
C THR A 88 -8.06 -4.24 -9.02
N THR A 89 -8.20 -5.40 -9.66
CA THR A 89 -9.39 -6.25 -9.69
C THR A 89 -9.04 -7.65 -9.21
N PRO A 90 -10.02 -8.55 -8.99
CA PRO A 90 -9.74 -9.95 -8.65
C PRO A 90 -8.89 -10.71 -9.68
N ALA A 91 -8.81 -10.23 -10.94
CA ALA A 91 -7.94 -10.82 -11.96
C ALA A 91 -6.45 -10.49 -11.75
N ASP A 92 -6.14 -9.46 -10.96
CA ASP A 92 -4.79 -8.90 -10.81
C ASP A 92 -3.99 -9.55 -9.67
N GLY A 93 -4.27 -10.83 -9.35
CA GLY A 93 -3.66 -11.54 -8.23
C GLY A 93 -2.13 -11.50 -8.22
N ALA A 94 -1.48 -11.71 -9.36
CA ALA A 94 -0.03 -11.66 -9.47
C ALA A 94 0.55 -10.26 -9.17
N ILE A 95 -0.15 -9.19 -9.61
CA ILE A 95 0.23 -7.80 -9.33
C ILE A 95 0.11 -7.52 -7.83
N LEU A 96 -1.00 -7.97 -7.22
CA LEU A 96 -1.21 -7.87 -5.77
C LEU A 96 -0.12 -8.61 -4.98
N GLY A 97 0.31 -9.78 -5.47
CA GLY A 97 1.46 -10.51 -4.93
C GLY A 97 2.74 -9.65 -4.96
N ARG A 98 3.04 -9.01 -6.09
CA ARG A 98 4.20 -8.11 -6.22
C ARG A 98 4.15 -6.93 -5.25
N VAL A 99 2.97 -6.34 -5.01
CA VAL A 99 2.77 -5.31 -3.98
C VAL A 99 3.14 -5.83 -2.60
N MET A 100 2.63 -7.01 -2.23
CA MET A 100 2.91 -7.61 -0.92
C MET A 100 4.39 -7.94 -0.72
N LEU A 101 5.11 -8.36 -1.77
CA LEU A 101 6.56 -8.58 -1.71
C LEU A 101 7.35 -7.31 -1.33
N ARG A 102 6.79 -6.11 -1.53
CA ARG A 102 7.42 -4.84 -1.13
C ARG A 102 7.42 -4.63 0.39
N LEU A 103 6.82 -5.50 1.21
CA LEU A 103 7.06 -5.52 2.67
C LEU A 103 8.53 -5.76 3.04
N ASP A 104 9.30 -6.34 2.11
CA ASP A 104 10.74 -6.56 2.23
C ASP A 104 11.57 -5.56 1.40
N ASP A 105 10.97 -4.44 1.00
CA ASP A 105 11.69 -3.41 0.24
C ASP A 105 12.79 -2.76 1.11
N GLU A 106 13.94 -2.43 0.52
CA GLU A 106 15.05 -1.81 1.25
C GLU A 106 14.69 -0.43 1.83
N HIS A 107 13.78 0.30 1.17
CA HIS A 107 13.38 1.64 1.58
C HIS A 107 12.19 1.61 2.54
N ALA A 108 12.38 2.20 3.73
CA ALA A 108 11.35 2.28 4.75
C ALA A 108 10.05 2.95 4.27
N GLY A 109 10.14 3.96 3.40
CA GLY A 109 8.96 4.62 2.83
C GLY A 109 8.10 3.67 1.98
N VAL A 110 8.75 2.81 1.18
CA VAL A 110 8.04 1.81 0.36
C VAL A 110 7.39 0.76 1.25
N ARG A 111 8.11 0.24 2.25
CA ARG A 111 7.53 -0.70 3.24
C ARG A 111 6.34 -0.10 3.97
N TRP A 112 6.44 1.17 4.38
CA TRP A 112 5.36 1.90 5.02
C TRP A 112 4.12 2.03 4.11
N ARG A 113 4.31 2.24 2.81
CA ARG A 113 3.20 2.28 1.87
C ARG A 113 2.52 0.92 1.71
N VAL A 114 3.25 -0.19 1.79
CA VAL A 114 2.63 -1.53 1.83
C VAL A 114 1.85 -1.75 3.13
N VAL A 115 2.34 -1.25 4.27
CA VAL A 115 1.58 -1.25 5.53
C VAL A 115 0.25 -0.52 5.35
N GLN A 116 0.25 0.64 4.69
CA GLN A 116 -0.98 1.36 4.38
C GLN A 116 -1.89 0.59 3.42
N PHE A 117 -1.34 -0.03 2.36
CA PHE A 117 -2.09 -0.93 1.50
C PHE A 117 -2.76 -2.04 2.32
N ILE A 118 -2.05 -2.70 3.24
CA ILE A 118 -2.62 -3.73 4.12
C ILE A 118 -3.72 -3.15 5.01
N CYS A 119 -3.66 -1.88 5.42
CA CYS A 119 -4.72 -1.26 6.21
C CYS A 119 -5.99 -0.98 5.39
N LEU A 120 -5.82 -0.57 4.13
CA LEU A 120 -6.89 -0.03 3.30
C LEU A 120 -7.48 -1.03 2.31
N ALA A 121 -6.70 -2.02 1.88
CA ALA A 121 -7.08 -2.96 0.84
C ALA A 121 -8.36 -3.69 1.18
N GLU A 122 -9.18 -4.01 0.18
CA GLU A 122 -10.38 -4.82 0.41
C GLU A 122 -10.00 -6.24 0.89
N ARG A 123 -10.95 -6.95 1.51
CA ARG A 123 -10.68 -8.31 2.04
C ARG A 123 -10.19 -9.26 0.95
N TRP A 124 -10.80 -9.20 -0.24
CA TRP A 124 -10.39 -10.03 -1.38
C TRP A 124 -8.99 -9.64 -1.87
N GLN A 125 -8.70 -8.33 -1.89
CA GLN A 125 -7.45 -7.78 -2.40
C GLN A 125 -6.27 -8.18 -1.51
N LEU A 126 -6.43 -8.06 -0.19
CA LEU A 126 -5.41 -8.48 0.77
C LEU A 126 -5.19 -10.00 0.76
N LYS A 127 -6.25 -10.80 0.62
CA LYS A 127 -6.12 -12.26 0.48
C LYS A 127 -5.29 -12.61 -0.76
N LEU A 128 -5.68 -12.10 -1.93
CA LEU A 128 -4.97 -12.38 -3.18
C LEU A 128 -3.51 -11.92 -3.11
N ALA A 129 -3.24 -10.78 -2.46
CA ALA A 129 -1.89 -10.28 -2.26
C ALA A 129 -1.02 -11.27 -1.47
N VAL A 130 -1.53 -11.82 -0.37
CA VAL A 130 -0.82 -12.82 0.45
C VAL A 130 -0.62 -14.13 -0.31
N GLU A 131 -1.68 -14.67 -0.92
CA GLU A 131 -1.64 -15.95 -1.65
C GLU A 131 -0.67 -15.89 -2.83
N ASN A 132 -0.69 -14.80 -3.61
CA ASN A 132 0.19 -14.66 -4.77
C ASN A 132 1.62 -14.31 -4.37
N ALA A 133 1.85 -13.58 -3.27
CA ALA A 133 3.21 -13.38 -2.76
C ALA A 133 3.87 -14.71 -2.37
N ALA A 134 3.12 -15.59 -1.70
CA ALA A 134 3.59 -16.93 -1.38
C ALA A 134 3.85 -17.78 -2.63
N ALA A 135 3.00 -17.68 -3.66
CA ALA A 135 3.22 -18.37 -4.92
C ALA A 135 4.48 -17.86 -5.67
N LEU A 136 4.73 -16.55 -5.65
CA LEU A 136 5.91 -15.92 -6.28
C LEU A 136 7.22 -16.18 -5.51
N ARG A 137 7.14 -16.38 -4.18
CA ARG A 137 8.28 -16.63 -3.29
C ARG A 137 7.96 -17.78 -2.31
N PRO A 138 7.88 -19.03 -2.79
CA PRO A 138 7.43 -20.17 -1.97
C PRO A 138 8.37 -20.52 -0.80
N ASP A 139 9.65 -20.16 -0.91
CA ASP A 139 10.67 -20.45 0.11
C ASP A 139 10.93 -19.24 1.04
N SER A 140 9.97 -18.33 1.16
CA SER A 140 10.08 -17.11 1.96
C SER A 140 9.03 -17.03 3.07
N ALA A 141 9.14 -16.01 3.93
CA ALA A 141 8.16 -15.67 4.95
C ALA A 141 6.72 -15.53 4.44
N PHE A 142 6.52 -15.16 3.17
CA PHE A 142 5.18 -15.00 2.59
C PHE A 142 4.37 -16.30 2.61
N LYS A 143 5.01 -17.48 2.55
CA LYS A 143 4.32 -18.77 2.71
C LYS A 143 3.70 -18.94 4.10
N THR A 144 4.37 -18.45 5.14
CA THR A 144 3.85 -18.46 6.51
C THR A 144 2.63 -17.54 6.65
N LEU A 145 2.58 -16.43 5.91
CA LEU A 145 1.43 -15.51 5.92
C LEU A 145 0.15 -16.15 5.40
N VAL A 146 0.24 -17.06 4.41
CA VAL A 146 -0.94 -17.79 3.92
C VAL A 146 -1.56 -18.62 5.04
N ASN A 147 -0.76 -19.29 5.86
CA ASN A 147 -1.27 -20.09 6.98
C ASN A 147 -1.86 -19.19 8.08
N ALA A 148 -1.22 -18.05 8.34
CA ALA A 148 -1.64 -17.14 9.41
C ALA A 148 -2.87 -16.28 9.05
N TYR A 149 -3.09 -16.00 7.76
CA TYR A 149 -4.12 -15.05 7.30
C TYR A 149 -5.11 -15.65 6.29
N GLY A 150 -4.76 -16.73 5.60
CA GLY A 150 -5.53 -17.32 4.49
C GLY A 150 -6.90 -17.89 4.88
N HIS A 151 -7.19 -18.04 6.17
CA HIS A 151 -8.45 -18.59 6.67
C HIS A 151 -9.54 -17.55 6.99
N TYR A 152 -9.41 -16.30 6.54
CA TYR A 152 -10.45 -15.25 6.67
C TYR A 152 -10.86 -14.87 8.10
N PHE A 153 -10.21 -15.40 9.13
CA PHE A 153 -10.47 -15.02 10.51
C PHE A 153 -9.51 -13.93 10.98
N MET A 154 -10.01 -13.06 11.85
CA MET A 154 -9.12 -12.18 12.60
C MET A 154 -8.04 -13.02 13.27
N PRO A 155 -6.74 -12.65 13.17
CA PRO A 155 -5.76 -13.31 14.00
C PRO A 155 -6.17 -13.14 15.46
N SER A 156 -6.12 -14.23 16.22
CA SER A 156 -6.32 -14.15 17.66
C SER A 156 -5.21 -13.30 18.27
N SER A 157 -5.39 -12.84 19.50
CA SER A 157 -4.31 -12.17 20.24
C SER A 157 -3.03 -13.03 20.30
N LYS A 158 -3.19 -14.35 20.32
CA LYS A 158 -2.08 -15.30 20.31
C LYS A 158 -1.38 -15.30 18.95
N ASP A 159 -2.13 -15.42 17.85
CA ASP A 159 -1.56 -15.46 16.50
C ASP A 159 -0.87 -14.14 16.16
N LEU A 160 -1.49 -13.01 16.50
CA LEU A 160 -0.91 -11.69 16.28
C LEU A 160 0.40 -11.51 17.06
N ARG A 161 0.41 -11.92 18.34
CA ARG A 161 1.63 -11.88 19.16
C ARG A 161 2.74 -12.76 18.58
N GLN A 162 2.42 -13.98 18.16
CA GLN A 162 3.38 -14.88 17.53
C GLN A 162 4.01 -14.28 16.27
N LEU A 163 3.23 -13.58 15.44
CA LEU A 163 3.78 -12.90 14.27
C LEU A 163 4.61 -11.66 14.63
N LEU A 164 4.19 -10.86 15.63
CA LEU A 164 4.93 -9.68 16.09
C LEU A 164 6.27 -10.04 16.74
N GLU A 165 6.39 -11.23 17.32
CA GLU A 165 7.61 -11.77 17.95
C GLU A 165 8.44 -12.64 16.99
N HIS A 166 7.98 -12.81 15.74
CA HIS A 166 8.65 -13.70 14.79
C HIS A 166 10.04 -13.17 14.41
N ALA A 167 11.01 -14.07 14.17
CA ALA A 167 12.39 -13.71 13.82
C ALA A 167 12.50 -12.96 12.49
N ASP A 168 11.68 -13.34 11.51
CA ASP A 168 11.58 -12.70 10.20
C ASP A 168 10.88 -11.32 10.27
N PRO A 169 11.52 -10.23 9.78
CA PRO A 169 10.96 -8.88 9.83
C PRO A 169 9.73 -8.67 8.94
N VAL A 170 9.58 -9.42 7.83
CA VAL A 170 8.40 -9.33 6.96
C VAL A 170 7.14 -9.74 7.73
N LEU A 171 7.25 -10.82 8.51
CA LEU A 171 6.14 -11.31 9.35
C LEU A 171 5.75 -10.30 10.43
N ARG A 172 6.74 -9.67 11.08
CA ARG A 172 6.49 -8.62 12.07
C ARG A 172 5.79 -7.41 11.45
N ARG A 173 6.25 -6.94 10.29
CA ARG A 173 5.64 -5.79 9.58
C ARG A 173 4.21 -6.08 9.15
N PHE A 174 3.97 -7.27 8.60
CA PHE A 174 2.61 -7.70 8.26
C PHE A 174 1.71 -7.71 9.50
N ALA A 175 2.20 -8.27 10.61
CA ALA A 175 1.45 -8.30 11.87
C ALA A 175 1.13 -6.89 12.39
N ALA A 176 2.09 -5.97 12.34
CA ALA A 176 1.88 -4.58 12.73
C ALA A 176 0.81 -3.91 11.88
N ALA A 177 0.85 -4.09 10.56
CA ALA A 177 -0.16 -3.57 9.65
C ALA A 177 -1.56 -4.16 9.96
N VAL A 178 -1.64 -5.46 10.22
CA VAL A 178 -2.89 -6.13 10.60
C VAL A 178 -3.40 -5.66 11.96
N ALA A 179 -2.52 -5.32 12.90
CA ALA A 179 -2.85 -4.82 14.24
C ALA A 179 -3.54 -3.45 14.18
N ILE A 180 -3.08 -2.57 13.30
CA ILE A 180 -3.62 -1.21 13.13
C ILE A 180 -4.75 -1.11 12.09
N ARG A 181 -4.94 -2.15 11.28
CA ARG A 181 -5.95 -2.18 10.23
C ARG A 181 -7.36 -1.92 10.81
N PRO A 182 -8.07 -0.87 10.35
CA PRO A 182 -9.43 -0.59 10.82
C PRO A 182 -10.41 -1.66 10.32
N ARG A 183 -11.30 -2.08 11.22
CA ARG A 183 -12.34 -3.09 10.97
C ARG A 183 -13.63 -2.59 11.58
N GLU A 184 -14.23 -1.57 10.97
CA GLU A 184 -15.27 -0.69 11.56
C GLU A 184 -14.73 0.18 12.71
N VAL A 185 -13.88 -0.39 13.57
CA VAL A 185 -13.08 0.30 14.60
C VAL A 185 -11.65 -0.24 14.62
N ILE A 186 -10.73 0.51 15.26
CA ILE A 186 -9.37 0.04 15.56
C ILE A 186 -9.41 -0.74 16.87
N VAL A 187 -8.81 -1.94 16.89
CA VAL A 187 -8.75 -2.78 18.09
C VAL A 187 -7.57 -2.34 18.95
N GLU A 188 -7.83 -1.49 19.95
CA GLU A 188 -6.82 -0.85 20.82
C GLU A 188 -5.79 -1.82 21.41
N ARG A 189 -6.24 -3.00 21.87
CA ARG A 189 -5.34 -4.04 22.42
C ARG A 189 -4.33 -4.56 21.39
N PHE A 190 -4.64 -4.54 20.10
CA PHE A 190 -3.72 -4.99 19.05
C PHE A 190 -2.67 -3.91 18.74
N VAL A 191 -3.08 -2.65 18.70
CA VAL A 191 -2.15 -1.52 18.59
C VAL A 191 -1.17 -1.54 19.76
N ALA A 192 -1.67 -1.74 20.98
CA ALA A 192 -0.83 -1.84 22.18
C ALA A 192 0.19 -2.99 22.13
N MET A 193 -0.13 -4.12 21.48
CA MET A 193 0.85 -5.21 21.27
C MET A 193 1.98 -4.77 20.33
N ALA A 194 1.68 -4.03 19.26
CA ALA A 194 2.69 -3.52 18.35
C ALA A 194 3.56 -2.41 19.01
N GLU A 195 2.96 -1.57 19.87
CA GLU A 195 3.69 -0.56 20.66
C GLU A 195 4.74 -1.17 21.61
N GLN A 196 4.49 -2.38 22.09
CA GLN A 196 5.37 -3.12 23.00
C GLN A 196 6.47 -3.92 22.29
N SER A 197 6.52 -3.91 20.95
CA SER A 197 7.54 -4.64 20.20
C SER A 197 8.93 -4.08 20.44
N ASP A 198 9.95 -4.94 20.51
CA ASP A 198 11.36 -4.54 20.55
C ASP A 198 11.86 -4.00 19.20
N ASP A 199 11.14 -4.27 18.11
CA ASP A 199 11.44 -3.77 16.78
C ASP A 199 10.98 -2.31 16.61
N ALA A 200 11.94 -1.41 16.39
CA ALA A 200 11.69 0.03 16.28
C ALA A 200 10.77 0.39 15.10
N GLU A 201 10.82 -0.36 13.99
CA GLU A 201 9.94 -0.12 12.84
C GLU A 201 8.49 -0.47 13.18
N ILE A 202 8.28 -1.54 13.95
CA ILE A 202 6.96 -1.96 14.41
C ILE A 202 6.35 -0.95 15.38
N ARG A 203 7.15 -0.46 16.34
CA ARG A 203 6.70 0.63 17.24
C ARG A 203 6.34 1.89 16.46
N LYS A 204 7.12 2.22 15.42
CA LYS A 204 6.83 3.37 14.56
C LYS A 204 5.49 3.22 13.84
N ILE A 205 5.18 2.04 13.27
CA ILE A 205 3.89 1.78 12.61
C ILE A 205 2.73 2.02 13.58
N ALA A 206 2.83 1.54 14.81
CA ALA A 206 1.79 1.76 15.83
C ALA A 206 1.65 3.24 16.21
N ALA A 207 2.77 3.95 16.38
CA ALA A 207 2.77 5.39 16.66
C ALA A 207 2.16 6.23 15.51
N ASP A 208 2.47 5.90 14.26
CA ASP A 208 1.89 6.56 13.08
C ASP A 208 0.36 6.37 13.03
N CYS A 209 -0.13 5.18 13.40
CA CYS A 209 -1.56 4.90 13.53
C CYS A 209 -2.22 5.80 14.59
N ARG A 210 -1.58 5.97 15.76
CA ARG A 210 -2.07 6.87 16.82
C ARG A 210 -2.19 8.32 16.36
N GLN A 211 -1.21 8.77 15.58
CA GLN A 211 -1.15 10.13 15.03
C GLN A 211 -2.14 10.36 13.87
N GLY A 212 -2.80 9.30 13.38
CA GLY A 212 -3.81 9.39 12.33
C GLY A 212 -3.25 9.31 10.91
N TYR A 213 -1.94 9.12 10.72
CA TYR A 213 -1.31 9.04 9.41
C TYR A 213 -1.70 7.81 8.59
N LEU A 214 -2.28 6.79 9.23
CA LEU A 214 -2.75 5.54 8.61
C LEU A 214 -4.28 5.42 8.65
N ARG A 215 -4.99 6.52 8.92
CA ARG A 215 -6.46 6.59 8.78
C ARG A 215 -6.77 6.95 7.32
N PRO A 216 -7.68 6.23 6.64
CA PRO A 216 -8.17 6.73 5.35
C PRO A 216 -8.69 8.15 5.54
N THR A 217 -8.45 9.02 4.56
CA THR A 217 -9.00 10.40 4.52
C THR A 217 -10.53 10.45 4.63
N TYR A 218 -11.18 9.29 4.52
CA TYR A 218 -12.63 9.08 4.63
C TYR A 218 -13.07 8.14 5.77
N ALA A 219 -12.19 7.71 6.69
CA ALA A 219 -12.62 7.03 7.91
C ALA A 219 -12.96 8.04 9.01
N ILE A 220 -14.22 7.95 9.43
CA ILE A 220 -14.85 8.61 10.57
C ILE A 220 -13.92 8.57 11.80
N GLY A 221 -13.92 9.68 12.54
CA GLY A 221 -13.00 9.99 13.63
C GLY A 221 -12.90 8.93 14.74
N PRO A 222 -11.97 9.15 15.70
CA PRO A 222 -11.74 8.21 16.78
C PRO A 222 -13.04 7.99 17.56
N SER A 223 -13.37 6.73 17.86
CA SER A 223 -14.38 6.42 18.87
C SER A 223 -13.82 6.86 20.22
N ILE A 224 -14.13 8.11 20.60
CA ILE A 224 -13.99 8.56 21.98
C ILE A 224 -15.11 7.87 22.74
N VAL A 225 -14.81 6.72 23.34
CA VAL A 225 -15.62 6.21 24.45
C VAL A 225 -14.85 6.54 25.72
N LYS A 226 -15.47 7.37 26.55
CA LYS A 226 -15.04 7.73 27.90
C LYS A 226 -14.88 6.50 28.78
#